data_AF-A0AAW3BTI6-F1
#
_entry.id   AF-A0AAW3BTI6-F1
#
_cell.length_a   1.000
_cell.length_b   1.000
_cell.length_c   1.000
_cell.angle_alpha   90.00
_cell.angle_beta   90.00
_cell.angle_gamma   90.00
#
_symmetry.space_group_name_H-M   'P 1'
#
loop_
_entity.id
_entity.type
_entity.pdbx_description
1 polymer ?
#
loop_
_entity_poly.entity_id
_entity_poly.type
_entity_poly.pdbx_seq_one_letter_code
_entity_poly.pdbx_strand_id
1 'polypeptide(L)'
;MPPSHDLLGPSIDHSFLRKARVTYKHYLDVSVPHRGLRWCFFAFLAILYVARVVTFGGFYVITYGLCIHLLYLLLLLITPLSDPDEGEGTSLPTTHAHDDEYRPFMPKVQEFVVWKQMFTVVAVCLFLTMFSFLDIPVFWPILVLYFLVLFATQVGGRVRHMIKHGYVPWNTGKPKFVPKNTS
;
A
#
# COMPACT_ATOMS: atom_id res chain seq x y z
N MET A 1 52.63 -20.82 8.84
CA MET A 1 51.65 -20.71 9.95
C MET A 1 50.42 -20.01 9.38
N PRO A 2 49.35 -20.73 9.00
CA PRO A 2 48.13 -20.11 8.51
C PRO A 2 47.23 -19.69 9.69
N PRO A 3 46.49 -18.57 9.61
CA PRO A 3 45.62 -18.14 10.69
C PRO A 3 44.37 -19.03 10.73
N SER A 4 44.20 -19.67 11.88
CA SER A 4 43.01 -20.40 12.31
C SER A 4 41.91 -19.40 12.68
N HIS A 5 40.80 -19.34 11.94
CA HIS A 5 39.50 -18.88 12.48
C HIS A 5 38.28 -19.25 11.60
N ASP A 6 38.24 -20.48 11.07
CA ASP A 6 36.98 -21.09 10.60
C ASP A 6 36.39 -21.98 11.71
N LEU A 7 35.97 -21.34 12.82
CA LEU A 7 35.45 -22.01 14.02
C LEU A 7 34.02 -21.56 14.40
N LEU A 8 33.22 -21.14 13.43
CA LEU A 8 31.77 -21.02 13.60
C LEU A 8 31.10 -21.56 12.33
N GLY A 9 30.63 -22.81 12.40
CA GLY A 9 29.77 -23.42 11.37
C GLY A 9 28.52 -22.58 11.10
N PRO A 10 27.71 -22.91 10.07
CA PRO A 10 26.56 -22.11 9.67
C PRO A 10 25.69 -21.81 10.89
N SER A 11 25.60 -20.53 11.26
CA SER A 11 24.90 -20.09 12.45
C SER A 11 23.47 -20.64 12.45
N ILE A 12 23.15 -21.43 13.48
CA ILE A 12 21.87 -22.14 13.60
C ILE A 12 20.68 -21.16 13.51
N ASP A 13 20.87 -19.92 13.96
CA ASP A 13 19.90 -18.83 13.85
C ASP A 13 19.46 -18.53 12.42
N HIS A 14 20.37 -18.49 11.44
CA HIS A 14 19.98 -18.19 10.06
C HIS A 14 19.16 -19.32 9.43
N SER A 15 19.36 -20.56 9.87
CA SER A 15 18.60 -21.71 9.36
C SER A 15 17.16 -21.73 9.88
N PHE A 16 16.96 -21.42 11.18
CA PHE A 16 15.63 -21.35 11.80
C PHE A 16 14.85 -20.13 11.31
N LEU A 17 15.48 -18.94 11.25
CA LEU A 17 14.87 -17.74 10.68
C LEU A 17 14.50 -17.92 9.21
N ARG A 18 15.35 -18.61 8.43
CA ARG A 18 15.04 -18.94 7.03
C ARG A 18 13.86 -19.91 6.93
N LYS A 19 13.80 -20.95 7.75
CA LYS A 19 12.66 -21.88 7.79
C LYS A 19 11.37 -21.16 8.19
N ALA A 20 11.38 -20.38 9.28
CA ALA A 20 10.24 -19.58 9.71
C ALA A 20 9.78 -18.59 8.63
N ARG A 21 10.72 -17.92 7.94
CA ARG A 21 10.42 -17.00 6.84
C ARG A 21 9.83 -17.72 5.63
N VAL A 22 10.33 -18.91 5.28
CA VAL A 22 9.80 -19.72 4.17
C VAL A 22 8.40 -20.22 4.50
N THR A 23 8.17 -20.71 5.72
CA THR A 23 6.84 -21.13 6.18
C THR A 23 5.85 -19.96 6.22
N TYR A 24 6.27 -18.80 6.74
CA TYR A 24 5.45 -17.58 6.73
C TYR A 24 5.09 -17.15 5.30
N LYS A 25 6.04 -17.16 4.37
CA LYS A 25 5.77 -16.89 2.95
C LYS A 25 4.81 -17.90 2.36
N HIS A 26 4.97 -19.19 2.66
CA HIS A 26 4.06 -20.23 2.19
C HIS A 26 2.61 -19.99 2.65
N TYR A 27 2.40 -19.68 3.93
CA TYR A 27 1.06 -19.31 4.43
C TYR A 27 0.53 -18.03 3.79
N LEU A 28 1.40 -17.03 3.55
CA LEU A 28 1.00 -15.82 2.82
C LEU A 28 0.54 -16.15 1.41
N ASP A 29 1.29 -16.98 0.67
CA ASP A 29 0.99 -17.37 -0.71
C ASP A 29 -0.36 -18.13 -0.80
N VAL A 30 -0.68 -18.97 0.19
CA VAL A 30 -1.98 -19.67 0.30
C VAL A 30 -3.15 -18.71 0.56
N SER A 31 -2.91 -17.57 1.20
CA SER A 31 -3.94 -16.56 1.50
C SER A 31 -4.22 -15.59 0.35
N VAL A 32 -3.36 -15.56 -0.68
CA VAL A 32 -3.49 -14.69 -1.87
C VAL A 32 -4.84 -14.85 -2.60
N PRO A 33 -5.32 -16.06 -2.94
CA PRO A 33 -6.54 -16.23 -3.72
C PRO A 33 -7.83 -15.84 -2.98
N HIS A 34 -7.82 -15.84 -1.64
CA HIS A 34 -9.00 -15.62 -0.81
C HIS A 34 -9.30 -14.13 -0.59
N ARG A 35 -9.54 -13.37 -1.66
CA ARG A 35 -9.81 -11.92 -1.58
C ARG A 35 -10.98 -11.58 -0.64
N GLY A 36 -12.10 -12.29 -0.75
CA GLY A 36 -13.29 -12.03 0.09
C GLY A 36 -13.01 -12.17 1.58
N LEU A 37 -12.44 -13.31 2.00
CA LEU A 37 -12.13 -13.58 3.41
C LEU A 37 -11.15 -12.55 4.00
N ARG A 38 -10.15 -12.11 3.23
CA ARG A 38 -9.20 -11.06 3.65
C ARG A 38 -9.91 -9.75 3.98
N TRP A 39 -10.80 -9.30 3.10
CA TRP A 39 -11.56 -8.07 3.30
C TRP A 39 -12.61 -8.21 4.41
N CYS A 40 -13.24 -9.37 4.56
CA CYS A 40 -14.12 -9.65 5.70
C CYS A 40 -13.38 -9.56 7.04
N PHE A 41 -12.18 -10.15 7.14
CA PHE A 41 -11.38 -10.11 8.37
C PHE A 41 -10.87 -8.70 8.69
N PHE A 42 -10.45 -7.96 7.67
CA PHE A 42 -10.10 -6.56 7.82
C PHE A 42 -11.29 -5.71 8.28
N ALA A 43 -12.46 -5.88 7.66
CA ALA A 43 -13.67 -5.18 8.04
C ALA A 43 -14.08 -5.48 9.48
N PHE A 44 -14.02 -6.75 9.89
CA PHE A 44 -14.25 -7.15 11.27
C PHE A 44 -13.31 -6.42 12.25
N LEU A 45 -12.00 -6.41 11.97
CA LEU A 45 -11.03 -5.72 12.81
C LEU A 45 -11.26 -4.20 12.83
N ALA A 46 -11.59 -3.60 11.70
CA ALA A 46 -11.89 -2.17 11.59
C ALA A 46 -13.16 -1.80 12.39
N ILE A 47 -14.20 -2.64 12.35
CA ILE A 47 -15.41 -2.45 13.16
C ILE A 47 -15.09 -2.53 14.64
N LEU A 48 -14.28 -3.51 15.07
CA LEU A 48 -13.84 -3.60 16.47
C LEU A 48 -13.09 -2.34 16.93
N TYR A 49 -12.20 -1.81 16.07
CA TYR A 49 -11.48 -0.57 16.36
C TYR A 49 -12.43 0.63 16.47
N VAL A 50 -13.36 0.81 15.53
CA VAL A 50 -14.34 1.90 15.59
C VAL A 50 -15.24 1.78 16.81
N ALA A 51 -15.74 0.58 17.11
CA ALA A 51 -16.55 0.32 18.30
C ALA A 51 -15.78 0.67 19.58
N ARG A 52 -14.47 0.35 19.64
CA ARG A 52 -13.61 0.70 20.77
C ARG A 52 -13.46 2.22 20.92
N VAL A 53 -13.21 2.95 19.84
CA VAL A 53 -13.06 4.42 19.87
C VAL A 53 -14.37 5.11 20.27
N VAL A 54 -15.50 4.67 19.72
CA VAL A 54 -16.82 5.25 20.02
C VAL A 54 -17.26 4.99 21.46
N THR A 55 -17.03 3.79 21.99
CA THR A 55 -17.40 3.44 23.38
C THR A 55 -16.58 4.17 24.43
N PHE A 56 -15.29 4.41 24.17
CA PHE A 56 -14.40 5.14 25.08
C PHE A 56 -14.46 6.65 24.88
N GLY A 57 -14.85 7.14 23.70
CA GLY A 57 -14.93 8.57 23.40
C GLY A 57 -13.57 9.28 23.40
N GLY A 58 -12.48 8.58 23.03
CA GLY A 58 -11.10 9.07 23.12
C GLY A 58 -10.21 8.59 21.97
N PHE A 59 -8.89 8.75 22.13
CA PHE A 59 -7.84 8.28 21.21
C PHE A 59 -7.82 8.96 19.83
N TYR A 60 -8.28 10.22 19.73
CA TYR A 60 -8.35 10.97 18.47
C TYR A 60 -7.01 11.10 17.76
N VAL A 61 -5.92 11.24 18.51
CA VAL A 61 -4.55 11.31 17.94
C VAL A 61 -4.16 9.99 17.27
N ILE A 62 -4.46 8.86 17.90
CA ILE A 62 -4.20 7.53 17.33
C ILE A 62 -5.04 7.32 16.08
N THR A 63 -6.33 7.64 16.15
CA THR A 63 -7.26 7.55 15.01
C THR A 63 -6.81 8.45 13.86
N TYR A 64 -6.34 9.66 14.15
CA TYR A 64 -5.79 10.56 13.15
C TYR A 64 -4.54 10.00 12.46
N GLY A 65 -3.60 9.46 13.25
CA GLY A 65 -2.41 8.78 12.71
C GLY A 65 -2.78 7.57 11.85
N LEU A 66 -3.76 6.77 12.29
CA LEU A 66 -4.30 5.66 11.50
C LEU A 66 -4.87 6.16 10.17
N CYS A 67 -5.71 7.19 10.18
CA CYS A 67 -6.31 7.76 8.97
C CYS A 67 -5.27 8.30 7.99
N ILE A 68 -4.26 9.02 8.46
CA ILE A 68 -3.15 9.49 7.62
C ILE A 68 -2.38 8.33 7.02
N HIS A 69 -2.10 7.29 7.81
CA HIS A 69 -1.36 6.14 7.30
C HIS A 69 -2.17 5.35 6.26
N LEU A 70 -3.48 5.19 6.48
CA LEU A 70 -4.39 4.60 5.50
C LEU A 70 -4.44 5.43 4.21
N LEU A 71 -4.43 6.77 4.32
CA LEU A 71 -4.33 7.65 3.17
C LEU A 71 -2.98 7.48 2.45
N TYR A 72 -1.85 7.39 3.16
CA TYR A 72 -0.56 7.10 2.54
C TYR A 72 -0.59 5.80 1.74
N LEU A 73 -1.13 4.73 2.32
CA LEU A 73 -1.30 3.44 1.63
C LEU A 73 -2.22 3.55 0.40
N LEU A 74 -3.27 4.35 0.48
CA LEU A 74 -4.16 4.66 -0.64
C LEU A 74 -3.41 5.40 -1.76
N LEU A 75 -2.57 6.37 -1.42
CA LEU A 75 -1.76 7.09 -2.41
C LEU A 75 -0.76 6.15 -3.09
N LEU A 76 -0.18 5.19 -2.37
CA LEU A 76 0.69 4.18 -2.96
C LEU A 76 -0.06 3.27 -3.93
N LEU A 77 -1.33 2.96 -3.64
CA LEU A 77 -2.18 2.18 -4.53
C LEU A 77 -2.55 2.94 -5.81
N ILE A 78 -2.74 4.26 -5.71
CA ILE A 78 -3.11 5.14 -6.82
C ILE A 78 -1.89 5.53 -7.67
N THR A 79 -0.72 5.70 -7.07
CA THR A 79 0.48 6.16 -7.79
C THR A 79 0.98 5.09 -8.76
N PRO A 80 1.15 5.41 -10.06
CA PRO A 80 1.69 4.47 -11.04
C PRO A 80 3.16 4.13 -10.75
N LEU A 81 3.60 2.93 -11.12
CA LEU A 81 4.99 2.49 -10.94
C LEU A 81 6.00 3.28 -11.79
N SER A 82 5.59 3.71 -12.99
CA SER A 82 6.43 4.40 -13.97
C SER A 82 5.90 5.81 -14.21
N ASP A 83 6.39 6.77 -13.45
CA ASP A 83 6.14 8.19 -13.69
C ASP A 83 7.26 8.72 -14.62
N PRO A 84 6.95 9.19 -15.86
CA PRO A 84 7.96 9.74 -16.76
C PRO A 84 8.69 10.96 -16.17
N ASP A 85 8.10 11.64 -15.18
CA ASP A 85 8.70 12.79 -14.51
C ASP A 85 9.82 12.41 -13.52
N GLU A 86 9.93 11.13 -13.10
CA GLU A 86 10.97 10.63 -12.18
C GLU A 86 12.20 10.04 -12.92
N GLY A 87 12.17 9.99 -14.26
CA GLY A 87 13.23 9.41 -15.09
C GLY A 87 14.24 10.44 -15.62
N GLU A 88 15.22 10.83 -14.80
CA GLU A 88 16.43 11.49 -15.28
C GLU A 88 17.28 10.47 -16.06
N GLY A 89 17.02 10.31 -17.37
CA GLY A 89 17.81 9.39 -18.19
C GLY A 89 17.20 9.02 -19.54
N THR A 90 17.37 9.91 -20.52
CA THR A 90 17.48 9.53 -21.95
C THR A 90 16.23 8.97 -22.63
N SER A 91 15.08 9.66 -22.56
CA SER A 91 14.12 9.51 -23.66
C SER A 91 14.63 10.29 -24.87
N LEU A 92 14.98 9.58 -25.95
CA LEU A 92 15.24 10.17 -27.27
C LEU A 92 14.08 11.11 -27.62
N PRO A 93 14.33 12.29 -28.23
CA PRO A 93 13.26 13.15 -28.70
C PRO A 93 12.59 12.46 -29.88
N THR A 94 11.60 11.61 -29.61
CA THR A 94 10.79 11.02 -30.67
C THR A 94 9.88 12.13 -31.19
N THR A 95 10.24 12.67 -32.34
CA THR A 95 9.44 13.58 -33.17
C THR A 95 8.16 12.90 -33.65
N HIS A 96 7.28 12.46 -32.75
CA HIS A 96 5.93 11.98 -33.06
C HIS A 96 5.04 12.25 -31.84
N ALA A 97 4.83 13.54 -31.57
CA ALA A 97 3.85 14.01 -30.61
C ALA A 97 2.44 13.94 -31.20
N HIS A 98 1.90 12.74 -31.54
CA HIS A 98 0.46 12.56 -31.76
C HIS A 98 -0.04 11.10 -31.97
N ASP A 99 0.39 10.10 -31.20
CA ASP A 99 -0.32 8.81 -31.23
C ASP A 99 -0.49 8.21 -29.84
N ASP A 100 -1.71 7.74 -29.61
CA ASP A 100 -2.29 7.21 -28.37
C ASP A 100 -1.55 5.96 -27.86
N GLU A 101 -0.31 6.13 -27.36
CA GLU A 101 0.41 5.03 -26.72
C GLU A 101 -0.25 4.69 -25.38
N TYR A 102 -1.08 3.64 -25.40
CA TYR A 102 -1.79 3.12 -24.24
C TYR A 102 -0.81 2.69 -23.14
N ARG A 103 -0.82 3.42 -22.01
CA ARG A 103 -0.03 3.09 -20.81
C ARG A 103 -0.92 2.36 -19.80
N PRO A 104 -0.83 1.03 -19.67
CA PRO A 104 -1.63 0.30 -18.68
C PRO A 104 -1.25 0.75 -17.28
N PHE A 105 -2.26 1.03 -16.45
CA PHE A 105 -2.04 1.36 -15.05
C PHE A 105 -1.47 0.14 -14.31
N MET A 106 -0.21 0.24 -13.91
CA MET A 106 0.42 -0.68 -12.97
C MET A 106 0.61 0.07 -11.64
N PRO A 107 -0.17 -0.28 -10.59
CA PRO A 107 0.02 0.29 -9.26
C PRO A 107 1.46 0.08 -8.78
N LYS A 108 2.02 1.05 -8.05
CA LYS A 108 3.35 0.92 -7.44
C LYS A 108 3.45 -0.26 -6.45
N VAL A 109 2.32 -0.66 -5.86
CA VAL A 109 2.23 -1.75 -4.89
C VAL A 109 1.07 -2.70 -5.18
N GLN A 110 1.27 -3.98 -4.90
CA GLN A 110 0.21 -4.99 -5.03
C GLN A 110 -0.85 -4.83 -3.92
N GLU A 111 -2.14 -5.01 -4.27
CA GLU A 111 -3.27 -4.93 -3.32
C GLU A 111 -3.05 -5.80 -2.07
N PHE A 112 -2.48 -7.00 -2.24
CA PHE A 112 -2.22 -7.91 -1.12
C PHE A 112 -1.21 -7.34 -0.11
N VAL A 113 -0.18 -6.65 -0.59
CA VAL A 113 0.84 -6.01 0.26
C VAL A 113 0.21 -4.85 1.02
N VAL A 114 -0.61 -4.04 0.35
CA VAL A 114 -1.36 -2.93 0.96
C VAL A 114 -2.30 -3.45 2.05
N TRP A 115 -3.11 -4.46 1.74
CA TRP A 115 -4.05 -5.06 2.69
C TRP A 115 -3.34 -5.53 3.97
N LYS A 116 -2.19 -6.20 3.83
CA LYS A 116 -1.41 -6.70 4.97
C LYS A 116 -0.87 -5.56 5.83
N GLN A 117 -0.45 -4.45 5.21
CA GLN A 117 -0.02 -3.26 5.94
C GLN A 117 -1.20 -2.59 6.66
N MET A 118 -2.34 -2.41 5.97
CA MET A 118 -3.56 -1.86 6.58
C MET A 118 -3.99 -2.69 7.80
N PHE A 119 -4.02 -4.01 7.66
CA PHE A 119 -4.38 -4.92 8.74
C PHE A 119 -3.43 -4.79 9.94
N THR A 120 -2.13 -4.78 9.68
CA THR A 120 -1.10 -4.66 10.73
C THR A 120 -1.23 -3.35 11.49
N VAL A 121 -1.41 -2.23 10.78
CA VAL A 121 -1.51 -0.91 11.39
C VAL A 121 -2.80 -0.76 12.20
N VAL A 122 -3.94 -1.26 11.70
CA VAL A 122 -5.19 -1.28 12.49
C VAL A 122 -5.02 -2.13 13.74
N ALA A 123 -4.39 -3.30 13.65
CA ALA A 123 -4.15 -4.16 14.81
C ALA A 123 -3.22 -3.48 15.85
N VAL A 124 -2.17 -2.81 15.40
CA VAL A 124 -1.27 -2.03 16.27
C VAL A 124 -2.03 -0.87 16.92
N CYS A 125 -2.81 -0.09 16.16
CA CYS A 125 -3.63 0.98 16.72
C CYS A 125 -4.65 0.45 17.74
N LEU A 126 -5.29 -0.68 17.47
CA LEU A 126 -6.20 -1.34 18.42
C LEU A 126 -5.46 -1.71 19.72
N PHE A 127 -4.25 -2.28 19.61
CA PHE A 127 -3.41 -2.55 20.77
C PHE A 127 -3.02 -1.27 21.54
N LEU A 128 -2.65 -0.19 20.82
CA LEU A 128 -2.33 1.10 21.44
C LEU A 128 -3.52 1.69 22.20
N THR A 129 -4.77 1.50 21.73
CA THR A 129 -5.98 1.95 22.46
C THR A 129 -6.26 1.18 23.76
N MET A 130 -5.48 0.14 24.08
CA MET A 130 -5.54 -0.52 25.39
C MET A 130 -4.83 0.30 26.48
N PHE A 131 -3.96 1.23 26.10
CA PHE A 131 -3.21 2.05 27.03
C PHE A 131 -3.84 3.44 27.17
N SER A 132 -4.41 3.73 28.35
CA SER A 132 -5.07 5.01 28.62
C SER A 132 -4.15 6.23 28.56
N PHE A 133 -2.83 6.06 28.75
CA PHE A 133 -1.88 7.18 28.72
C PHE A 133 -1.74 7.82 27.33
N LEU A 134 -2.11 7.11 26.25
CA LEU A 134 -2.06 7.62 24.89
C LEU A 134 -3.31 8.45 24.53
N ASP A 135 -4.28 8.54 25.43
CA ASP A 135 -5.47 9.37 25.25
C ASP A 135 -5.16 10.80 25.70
N ILE A 136 -4.86 11.66 24.72
CA ILE A 136 -4.55 13.07 24.94
C ILE A 136 -5.77 13.89 24.54
N PRO A 137 -6.31 14.76 25.42
CA PRO A 137 -7.44 15.61 25.09
C PRO A 137 -7.01 16.65 24.05
N VAL A 138 -7.48 16.48 22.82
CA VAL A 138 -7.25 17.38 21.70
C VAL A 138 -8.57 17.82 21.12
N PHE A 139 -8.60 19.00 20.50
CA PHE A 139 -9.81 19.50 19.85
C PHE A 139 -10.09 18.69 18.57
N TRP A 140 -10.79 17.56 18.69
CA TRP A 140 -11.03 16.64 17.57
C TRP A 140 -11.59 17.28 16.29
N PRO A 141 -12.43 18.36 16.33
CA PRO A 141 -13.03 18.87 15.09
C PRO A 141 -11.98 19.43 14.14
N ILE A 142 -10.90 20.01 14.69
CA ILE A 142 -9.81 20.53 13.87
C ILE A 142 -9.06 19.40 13.17
N LEU A 143 -8.87 18.26 13.83
CA LEU A 143 -8.20 17.09 13.23
C LEU A 143 -9.00 16.54 12.06
N VAL A 144 -10.33 16.48 12.19
CA VAL A 144 -11.21 16.05 11.09
C VAL A 144 -11.10 17.02 9.92
N LEU A 145 -11.14 18.33 10.18
CA LEU A 145 -11.00 19.34 9.13
C LEU A 145 -9.63 19.24 8.42
N TYR A 146 -8.54 19.13 9.18
CA TYR A 146 -7.20 18.92 8.61
C TYR A 146 -7.15 17.66 7.77
N PHE A 147 -7.70 16.55 8.26
CA PHE A 147 -7.72 15.30 7.52
C PHE A 147 -8.52 15.44 6.21
N LEU A 148 -9.68 16.10 6.21
CA LEU A 148 -10.47 16.28 5.00
C LEU A 148 -9.74 17.13 3.94
N VAL A 149 -9.11 18.23 4.36
CA VAL A 149 -8.30 19.07 3.46
C VAL A 149 -7.11 18.30 2.93
N LEU A 150 -6.39 17.58 3.79
CA LEU A 150 -5.25 16.75 3.42
C LEU A 150 -5.67 15.61 2.47
N PHE A 151 -6.77 14.93 2.77
CA PHE A 151 -7.32 13.87 1.93
C PHE A 151 -7.66 14.38 0.52
N ALA A 152 -8.41 15.49 0.44
CA ALA A 152 -8.81 16.09 -0.83
C ALA A 152 -7.61 16.56 -1.65
N THR A 153 -6.63 17.21 -1.02
CA THR A 153 -5.43 17.71 -1.70
C THR A 153 -4.52 16.57 -2.15
N GLN A 154 -4.28 15.57 -1.31
CA GLN A 154 -3.40 14.44 -1.64
C GLN A 154 -4.01 13.55 -2.72
N VAL A 155 -5.25 13.09 -2.57
CA VAL A 155 -5.90 12.24 -3.57
C VAL A 155 -6.17 13.02 -4.84
N GLY A 156 -6.74 14.23 -4.73
CA GLY A 156 -7.07 15.07 -5.89
C GLY A 156 -5.84 15.46 -6.70
N GLY A 157 -4.71 15.79 -6.06
CA GLY A 157 -3.46 16.07 -6.73
C GLY A 157 -2.93 14.88 -7.53
N ARG A 158 -2.96 13.67 -6.94
CA ARG A 158 -2.50 12.45 -7.63
C ARG A 158 -3.42 12.04 -8.76
N VAL A 159 -4.73 12.07 -8.56
CA VAL A 159 -5.71 11.74 -9.60
C VAL A 159 -5.61 12.72 -10.79
N ARG A 160 -5.42 14.01 -10.54
CA ARG A 160 -5.25 15.01 -11.61
C ARG A 160 -3.99 14.77 -12.45
N HIS A 161 -2.86 14.43 -11.81
CA HIS A 161 -1.63 14.05 -12.54
C HIS A 161 -1.85 12.79 -13.37
N MET A 162 -2.53 11.79 -12.81
CA MET A 162 -2.85 10.56 -13.55
C MET A 162 -3.69 10.82 -14.80
N ILE A 163 -4.72 11.67 -14.68
CA ILE A 163 -5.59 12.04 -15.80
C ILE A 163 -4.80 12.82 -16.87
N LYS A 164 -3.93 13.76 -16.45
CA LYS A 164 -3.09 14.55 -17.38
C LYS A 164 -2.17 13.66 -18.21
N HIS A 165 -1.63 12.61 -17.61
CA HIS A 165 -0.70 11.68 -18.26
C HIS A 165 -1.38 10.44 -18.84
N GLY A 166 -2.70 10.43 -18.94
CA GLY A 166 -3.45 9.38 -19.65
C GLY A 166 -3.37 7.99 -18.98
N TYR A 167 -3.13 7.91 -17.67
CA TYR A 167 -3.17 6.62 -16.96
C TYR A 167 -4.62 6.16 -16.82
N VAL A 168 -4.99 5.13 -17.59
CA VAL A 168 -6.36 4.60 -17.59
C VAL A 168 -6.41 3.35 -16.69
N PRO A 169 -7.19 3.36 -15.57
CA PRO A 169 -7.31 2.18 -14.73
C PRO A 169 -8.25 1.12 -15.32
N TRP A 170 -8.98 1.46 -16.37
CA TRP A 170 -9.82 0.56 -17.17
C TRP A 170 -9.20 0.26 -18.54
N ASN A 171 -9.39 -0.96 -19.03
CA ASN A 171 -8.82 -1.50 -20.26
C ASN A 171 -9.32 -0.85 -21.58
N THR A 172 -9.90 0.34 -21.53
CA THR A 172 -10.51 0.99 -22.70
C THR A 172 -9.40 1.52 -23.60
N GLY A 173 -9.27 0.96 -24.80
CA GLY A 173 -8.26 1.35 -25.80
C GLY A 173 -7.17 0.30 -26.08
N LYS A 174 -7.22 -0.91 -25.51
CA LYS A 174 -6.27 -1.97 -25.86
C LYS A 174 -6.31 -2.27 -27.38
N PRO A 175 -5.20 -2.15 -28.13
CA PRO A 175 -5.15 -2.63 -29.49
C PRO A 175 -5.40 -4.15 -29.49
N LYS A 176 -6.50 -4.56 -30.12
CA LYS A 176 -6.80 -5.98 -30.30
C LYS A 176 -5.78 -6.54 -31.29
N PHE A 177 -5.07 -7.59 -30.90
CA PHE A 177 -4.16 -8.31 -31.79
C PHE A 177 -4.94 -8.75 -33.04
N VAL A 178 -4.59 -8.19 -34.20
CA VAL A 178 -5.09 -8.64 -35.50
C VAL A 178 -4.12 -9.72 -35.98
N PRO A 179 -4.51 -11.01 -36.02
CA PRO A 179 -3.66 -12.05 -36.56
C PRO A 179 -3.36 -11.73 -38.03
N LYS A 180 -2.08 -11.77 -38.40
CA LYS A 180 -1.62 -11.53 -39.77
C LYS A 180 -2.02 -12.73 -40.62
N ASN A 181 -3.00 -12.59 -41.51
CA ASN A 181 -3.35 -13.64 -42.45
C ASN A 181 -2.11 -14.01 -43.27
N THR A 182 -1.66 -15.24 -43.12
CA THR A 182 -0.61 -15.85 -43.94
C THR A 182 -1.32 -16.40 -45.17
N SER A 183 -1.30 -15.63 -46.27
CA SER A 183 -1.65 -16.09 -47.62
C SER A 183 -0.44 -16.66 -48.32
#